data_AF-Q6VFG9-F1
#
_entry.id   AF-Q6VFG9-F1
#
_cell.length_a   1.000
_cell.length_b   1.000
_cell.length_c   1.000
_cell.angle_alpha   90.00
_cell.angle_beta   90.00
_cell.angle_gamma   90.00
#
_symmetry.space_group_name_H-M   'P 1'
#
loop_
_entity.id
_entity.type
_entity.pdbx_description
1 polymer ?
#
loop_
_entity_poly.entity_id
_entity_poly.type
_entity_poly.pdbx_seq_one_letter_code
_entity_poly.pdbx_strand_id
1 'polypeptide(L)'
;DPLFGRALFAMRDTRWRNMRTILSPAFTGIKMRLMFGLITSYCDGAVRTIRSELGADGTAELEMKELFRRFGNDIVATCAFGIEINSFRDRANAFFTLGKELTNLDGVQGLKFLAFSSFPRVMRALRLRLFSAKMTSFFRHVVMDTITQREQRGIVRHDMINLLMQARKQELRFDENENIETNGGGSQKRSV
;
A
#
# COMPACT_ATOMS: atom_id res chain seq x y z
N ASP A 1 10.16 7.81 -13.28
CA ASP A 1 10.29 7.66 -11.81
C ASP A 1 10.44 6.17 -11.47
N PRO A 2 11.47 5.76 -10.68
CA PRO A 2 11.73 4.35 -10.36
C PRO A 2 10.63 3.67 -9.53
N LEU A 3 9.90 4.41 -8.69
CA LEU A 3 8.80 3.86 -7.90
C LEU A 3 7.54 3.73 -8.75
N PHE A 4 7.16 4.80 -9.45
CA PHE A 4 5.96 4.80 -10.28
C PHE A 4 6.00 3.71 -11.37
N GLY A 5 7.13 3.54 -12.06
CA GLY A 5 7.28 2.52 -13.11
C GLY A 5 7.29 1.08 -12.62
N ARG A 6 7.32 0.86 -11.30
CA ARG A 6 7.19 -0.45 -10.64
C ARG A 6 5.84 -0.64 -9.96
N ALA A 7 4.95 0.36 -10.02
CA ALA A 7 3.59 0.21 -9.52
C ALA A 7 2.78 -0.69 -10.46
N LEU A 8 1.88 -1.51 -9.91
CA LEU A 8 1.14 -2.52 -10.68
C LEU A 8 0.41 -1.92 -11.89
N PHE A 9 -0.23 -0.77 -11.74
CA PHE A 9 -0.97 -0.12 -12.82
C PHE A 9 -0.10 0.47 -13.94
N ALA A 10 1.20 0.69 -13.69
CA ALA A 10 2.14 1.20 -14.69
C ALA A 10 2.98 0.08 -15.35
N MET A 11 2.96 -1.13 -14.77
CA MET A 11 3.64 -2.30 -15.32
C MET A 11 2.90 -2.85 -16.54
N ARG A 12 3.65 -3.55 -17.41
CA ARG A 12 3.14 -4.18 -18.63
C ARG A 12 3.55 -5.65 -18.69
N ASP A 13 2.84 -6.41 -19.51
CA ASP A 13 3.19 -7.76 -19.94
C ASP A 13 3.39 -8.76 -18.79
N THR A 14 4.46 -9.57 -18.86
CA THR A 14 4.82 -10.59 -17.88
C THR A 14 5.07 -10.03 -16.50
N ARG A 15 5.68 -8.84 -16.39
CA ARG A 15 5.93 -8.20 -15.09
C ARG A 15 4.62 -7.84 -14.38
N TRP A 16 3.65 -7.31 -15.12
CA TRP A 16 2.32 -7.06 -14.59
C TRP A 16 1.63 -8.36 -14.16
N ARG A 17 1.70 -9.39 -15.00
CA ARG A 17 1.09 -10.70 -14.73
C ARG A 17 1.64 -11.30 -13.44
N ASN A 18 2.96 -11.36 -13.29
CA ASN A 18 3.61 -11.92 -12.10
C ASN A 18 3.21 -11.16 -10.84
N MET A 19 3.32 -9.82 -10.85
CA MET A 19 2.94 -9.01 -9.69
C MET A 19 1.45 -9.14 -9.35
N ARG A 20 0.57 -9.24 -10.37
CA ARG A 20 -0.86 -9.46 -10.16
C ARG A 20 -1.13 -10.81 -9.51
N THR A 21 -0.45 -11.88 -9.93
CA THR A 21 -0.59 -13.21 -9.33
C THR A 21 -0.23 -13.18 -7.84
N ILE A 22 0.82 -12.46 -7.46
CA ILE A 22 1.25 -12.30 -6.06
C ILE A 22 0.22 -11.53 -5.23
N LEU A 23 -0.34 -10.46 -5.78
CA LEU A 23 -1.27 -9.57 -5.05
C LEU A 23 -2.70 -10.10 -4.99
N SER A 24 -3.16 -10.86 -5.99
CA SER A 24 -4.56 -11.30 -6.09
C SER A 24 -5.07 -12.07 -4.86
N PRO A 25 -4.29 -12.98 -4.23
CA PRO A 25 -4.70 -13.66 -3.00
C PRO A 25 -5.03 -12.72 -1.84
N ALA A 26 -4.42 -11.54 -1.78
CA ALA A 26 -4.66 -10.55 -0.74
C ALA A 26 -6.06 -9.90 -0.86
N PHE A 27 -6.65 -9.90 -2.05
CA PHE A 27 -7.95 -9.26 -2.34
C PHE A 27 -9.10 -10.26 -2.51
N THR A 28 -8.94 -11.50 -2.05
CA THR A 28 -10.05 -12.48 -2.03
C THR A 28 -11.15 -12.06 -1.05
N GLY A 29 -12.39 -12.47 -1.31
CA GLY A 29 -13.54 -12.09 -0.47
C GLY A 29 -13.37 -12.41 1.02
N ILE A 30 -12.70 -13.53 1.34
CA ILE A 30 -12.38 -13.89 2.74
C ILE A 30 -11.41 -12.88 3.35
N LYS A 31 -10.33 -12.52 2.64
CA LYS A 31 -9.35 -11.55 3.15
C LYS A 31 -9.94 -10.14 3.27
N MET A 32 -10.76 -9.73 2.30
CA MET A 32 -11.51 -8.47 2.37
C MET A 32 -12.45 -8.42 3.57
N ARG A 33 -13.13 -9.52 3.90
CA ARG A 33 -13.97 -9.61 5.10
C ARG A 33 -13.16 -9.51 6.40
N LEU A 34 -11.94 -10.02 6.44
CA LEU A 34 -11.05 -9.82 7.60
C LEU A 34 -10.63 -8.34 7.73
N MET A 35 -10.33 -7.68 6.61
CA MET A 35 -10.00 -6.26 6.59
C MET A 35 -11.20 -5.37 6.97
N PHE A 36 -12.43 -5.81 6.70
CA PHE A 36 -13.65 -5.09 7.05
C PHE A 36 -13.73 -4.77 8.56
N GLY A 37 -13.26 -5.67 9.44
CA GLY A 37 -13.20 -5.39 10.87
C GLY A 37 -12.35 -4.16 11.21
N LEU A 38 -11.24 -3.97 10.50
CA LEU A 38 -10.39 -2.80 10.66
C LEU A 38 -11.09 -1.51 10.19
N ILE A 39 -11.83 -1.60 9.07
CA ILE A 39 -12.59 -0.48 8.52
C ILE A 39 -13.69 -0.05 9.50
N THR A 40 -14.47 -1.00 10.02
CA THR A 40 -15.55 -0.72 10.97
C THR A 40 -15.01 -0.08 12.25
N SER A 41 -13.92 -0.63 12.81
CA SER A 41 -13.28 -0.05 14.00
C SER A 41 -12.82 1.39 13.78
N TYR A 42 -12.24 1.69 12.60
CA TYR A 42 -11.89 3.05 12.22
C TYR A 42 -13.14 3.94 12.09
N CYS A 43 -14.20 3.48 11.41
CA CYS A 43 -15.45 4.21 11.26
C CYS A 43 -16.05 4.61 12.61
N ASP A 44 -16.06 3.69 13.59
CA ASP A 44 -16.56 4.00 14.94
C ASP A 44 -15.73 5.09 15.63
N GLY A 45 -14.40 5.08 15.45
CA GLY A 45 -13.50 6.14 15.92
C GLY A 45 -13.74 7.49 15.22
N ALA A 46 -13.89 7.46 13.90
CA ALA A 46 -14.14 8.65 13.08
C ALA A 46 -15.48 9.30 13.42
N VAL A 47 -16.56 8.51 13.51
CA VAL A 47 -17.90 9.00 13.88
C VAL A 47 -17.89 9.62 15.28
N ARG A 48 -17.22 9.00 16.26
CA ARG A 48 -17.07 9.58 17.59
C ARG A 48 -16.34 10.92 17.56
N THR A 49 -15.28 11.03 16.76
CA THR A 49 -14.51 12.28 16.63
C THR A 49 -15.34 13.37 15.97
N ILE A 50 -16.04 13.06 14.88
CA ILE A 50 -16.92 14.03 14.19
C ILE A 50 -18.05 14.49 15.12
N ARG A 51 -18.66 13.56 15.87
CA ARG A 51 -19.69 13.90 16.86
C ARG A 51 -19.17 14.81 17.98
N SER A 52 -17.90 14.67 18.37
CA SER A 52 -17.30 15.55 19.39
C SER A 52 -17.04 16.98 18.89
N GLU A 53 -17.09 17.20 17.57
CA GLU A 53 -16.94 18.52 16.95
C GLU A 53 -18.29 19.19 16.63
N LEU A 54 -19.42 18.58 17.03
CA LEU A 54 -20.75 19.19 16.87
C LEU A 54 -20.87 20.47 17.71
N GLY A 55 -21.55 21.48 17.14
CA GLY A 55 -21.88 22.73 17.81
C GLY A 55 -22.88 22.55 18.95
N ALA A 56 -23.14 23.63 19.70
CA ALA A 56 -24.07 23.63 20.84
C ALA A 56 -25.52 23.27 20.45
N ASP A 57 -25.89 23.49 19.20
CA ASP A 57 -27.16 23.12 18.58
C ASP A 57 -27.18 21.67 18.04
N GLY A 58 -26.07 20.94 18.18
CA GLY A 58 -25.91 19.58 17.68
C GLY A 58 -25.69 19.50 16.17
N THR A 59 -25.30 20.60 15.51
CA THR A 59 -25.02 20.63 14.07
C THR A 59 -23.54 20.91 13.78
N ALA A 60 -23.06 20.49 12.62
CA ALA A 60 -21.73 20.85 12.12
C ALA A 60 -21.76 20.93 10.59
N GLU A 61 -21.11 21.95 10.04
CA GLU A 61 -20.85 22.05 8.61
C GLU A 61 -19.56 21.29 8.27
N LEU A 62 -19.66 20.35 7.34
CA LEU A 62 -18.55 19.48 6.96
C LEU A 62 -18.27 19.61 5.46
N GLU A 63 -17.02 19.93 5.12
CA GLU A 63 -16.57 19.92 3.73
C GLU A 63 -16.37 18.46 3.29
N MET A 64 -17.26 17.98 2.42
CA MET A 64 -17.35 16.56 2.08
C MET A 64 -16.12 16.03 1.34
N LYS A 65 -15.45 16.84 0.51
CA LYS A 65 -14.24 16.42 -0.21
C LYS A 65 -13.11 16.15 0.79
N GLU A 66 -12.88 17.04 1.75
CA GLU A 66 -11.86 16.89 2.79
C GLU A 66 -12.20 15.74 3.74
N LEU A 67 -13.48 15.59 4.10
CA LEU A 67 -13.96 14.47 4.92
C LEU A 67 -13.62 13.14 4.27
N PHE A 68 -14.03 12.93 3.02
CA PHE A 68 -13.75 11.68 2.32
C PHE A 68 -12.27 11.49 1.99
N ARG A 69 -11.52 12.59 1.79
CA ARG A 69 -10.06 12.53 1.61
C ARG A 69 -9.36 12.04 2.87
N ARG A 70 -9.76 12.50 4.06
CA ARG A 70 -9.26 12.01 5.36
C ARG A 70 -9.65 10.57 5.60
N PHE A 71 -10.93 10.27 5.41
CA PHE A 71 -11.49 8.94 5.56
C PHE A 71 -10.76 7.89 4.70
N GLY A 72 -10.64 8.15 3.39
CA GLY A 72 -9.97 7.23 2.47
C GLY A 72 -8.49 7.03 2.80
N ASN A 73 -7.79 8.11 3.19
CA ASN A 73 -6.40 8.03 3.61
C ASN A 73 -6.20 7.13 4.82
N ASP A 74 -7.01 7.29 5.86
CA ASP A 74 -6.85 6.54 7.11
C ASP A 74 -7.27 5.08 6.98
N ILE A 75 -8.30 4.79 6.15
CA ILE A 75 -8.63 3.42 5.77
C ILE A 75 -7.43 2.78 5.09
N VAL A 76 -6.79 3.46 4.14
CA VAL A 76 -5.59 2.93 3.48
C VAL A 76 -4.44 2.78 4.48
N ALA A 77 -4.22 3.74 5.38
CA ALA A 77 -3.21 3.63 6.43
C ALA A 77 -3.40 2.39 7.29
N THR A 78 -4.65 2.13 7.70
CA THR A 78 -5.00 1.01 8.57
C THR A 78 -4.94 -0.32 7.82
N CYS A 79 -5.56 -0.40 6.65
CA CYS A 79 -5.75 -1.64 5.91
C CYS A 79 -4.54 -2.04 5.06
N ALA A 80 -3.78 -1.08 4.55
CA ALA A 80 -2.60 -1.36 3.73
C ALA A 80 -1.31 -1.34 4.56
N PHE A 81 -1.15 -0.34 5.43
CA PHE A 81 0.09 -0.14 6.20
C PHE A 81 0.00 -0.64 7.64
N GLY A 82 -1.19 -1.01 8.12
CA GLY A 82 -1.38 -1.47 9.49
C GLY A 82 -1.13 -0.39 10.53
N ILE A 83 -1.26 0.88 10.16
CA ILE A 83 -1.09 2.03 11.05
C ILE A 83 -2.46 2.59 11.38
N GLU A 84 -2.76 2.71 12.66
CA GLU A 84 -3.96 3.39 13.14
C GLU A 84 -3.69 4.88 13.23
N ILE A 85 -4.42 5.65 12.45
CA ILE A 85 -4.33 7.11 12.40
C ILE A 85 -5.75 7.65 12.45
N ASN A 86 -5.94 8.76 13.15
CA ASN A 86 -7.18 9.52 13.13
C ASN A 86 -6.89 10.92 12.62
N SER A 87 -7.05 11.10 11.31
CA SER A 87 -6.83 12.37 10.63
C SER A 87 -7.91 13.40 10.92
N PHE A 88 -9.04 13.03 11.52
CA PHE A 88 -10.04 14.00 11.98
C PHE A 88 -9.56 14.71 13.24
N ARG A 89 -8.99 13.95 14.18
CA ARG A 89 -8.43 14.48 15.43
C ARG A 89 -7.07 15.15 15.21
N ASP A 90 -6.12 14.45 14.59
CA ASP A 90 -4.81 15.01 14.24
C ASP A 90 -4.80 15.46 12.79
N ARG A 91 -5.14 16.73 12.57
CA ARG A 91 -5.35 17.26 11.23
C ARG A 91 -4.06 17.41 10.42
N ALA A 92 -2.90 17.43 11.07
CA ALA A 92 -1.58 17.69 10.49
C ALA A 92 -0.65 16.46 10.49
N ASN A 93 -1.20 15.27 10.69
CA ASN A 93 -0.40 14.05 10.71
C ASN A 93 0.39 13.87 9.39
N ALA A 94 1.62 13.33 9.53
CA ALA A 94 2.56 13.22 8.43
C ALA A 94 2.05 12.31 7.31
N PHE A 95 1.35 11.22 7.66
CA PHE A 95 0.82 10.27 6.69
C PHE A 95 -0.20 10.93 5.78
N PHE A 96 -1.16 11.67 6.34
CA PHE A 96 -2.17 12.39 5.59
C PHE A 96 -1.59 13.55 4.77
N THR A 97 -0.64 14.29 5.33
CA THR A 97 0.00 15.41 4.64
C THR A 97 0.76 14.93 3.40
N LEU A 98 1.56 13.87 3.55
CA LEU A 98 2.32 13.27 2.44
C LEU A 98 1.40 12.47 1.48
N GLY A 99 0.36 11.82 2.00
CA GLY A 99 -0.66 11.15 1.19
C GLY A 99 -1.48 12.13 0.34
N LYS A 100 -1.74 13.34 0.85
CA LYS A 100 -2.32 14.45 0.08
C LYS A 100 -1.41 14.83 -1.07
N GLU A 101 -0.13 15.05 -0.82
CA GLU A 101 0.84 15.43 -1.85
C GLU A 101 0.93 14.36 -2.96
N LEU A 102 0.85 13.08 -2.58
CA LEU A 102 0.86 11.95 -3.50
C LEU A 102 -0.37 11.92 -4.42
N THR A 103 -1.55 12.18 -3.86
CA THR A 103 -2.85 12.04 -4.55
C THR A 103 -3.34 13.33 -5.17
N ASN A 104 -2.68 14.45 -4.91
CA ASN A 104 -3.02 15.74 -5.48
C ASN A 104 -2.61 15.80 -6.96
N LEU A 105 -3.60 15.79 -7.84
CA LEU A 105 -3.43 15.94 -9.28
C LEU A 105 -3.60 17.39 -9.75
N ASP A 106 -3.73 18.35 -8.82
CA ASP A 106 -3.89 19.74 -9.17
C ASP A 106 -2.53 20.43 -9.46
N GLY A 107 -2.55 21.42 -10.35
CA GLY A 107 -1.42 22.30 -10.64
C GLY A 107 -0.18 21.58 -11.19
N VAL A 108 0.99 21.91 -10.63
CA VAL A 108 2.31 21.42 -11.11
C VAL A 108 2.44 19.90 -10.99
N GLN A 109 1.83 19.28 -9.96
CA GLN A 109 1.92 17.84 -9.73
C GLN A 109 1.10 17.07 -10.77
N GLY A 110 -0.09 17.57 -11.13
CA GLY A 110 -0.88 17.07 -12.26
C GLY A 110 -0.15 17.17 -13.59
N LEU A 111 0.47 18.32 -13.86
CA LEU A 111 1.25 18.52 -15.08
C LEU A 111 2.43 17.54 -15.16
N LYS A 112 3.14 17.32 -14.05
CA LYS A 112 4.18 16.28 -13.97
C LYS A 112 3.58 14.91 -14.30
N PHE A 113 2.46 14.54 -13.69
CA PHE A 113 1.81 13.26 -13.94
C PHE A 113 1.46 13.06 -15.42
N LEU A 114 0.85 14.08 -16.05
CA LEU A 114 0.55 14.09 -17.47
C LEU A 114 1.82 13.95 -18.32
N ALA A 115 2.88 14.70 -18.00
CA ALA A 115 4.15 14.61 -18.72
C ALA A 115 4.81 13.23 -18.60
N PHE A 116 4.72 12.57 -17.44
CA PHE A 116 5.19 11.19 -17.24
C PHE A 116 4.37 10.17 -18.02
N SER A 117 3.08 10.41 -18.21
CA SER A 117 2.19 9.55 -18.99
C SER A 117 2.40 9.71 -20.50
N SER A 118 2.44 10.95 -20.99
CA SER A 118 2.52 11.26 -22.42
C SER A 118 3.94 11.13 -22.99
N PHE A 119 4.97 11.54 -22.23
CA PHE A 119 6.36 11.58 -22.72
C PHE A 119 7.34 10.84 -21.80
N PRO A 120 7.15 9.52 -21.56
CA PRO A 120 7.97 8.76 -20.62
C PRO A 120 9.45 8.69 -20.99
N ARG A 121 9.80 8.80 -22.28
CA ARG A 121 11.21 8.83 -22.75
C ARG A 121 11.92 10.13 -22.38
N VAL A 122 11.25 11.27 -22.55
CA VAL A 122 11.79 12.60 -22.23
C VAL A 122 11.98 12.74 -20.72
N MET A 123 10.97 12.36 -19.94
CA MET A 123 11.06 12.41 -18.48
C MET A 123 12.18 11.52 -17.93
N ARG A 124 12.47 10.39 -18.59
CA ARG A 124 13.59 9.51 -18.25
C ARG A 124 14.94 10.14 -18.59
N ALA A 125 15.06 10.81 -19.74
CA ALA A 125 16.27 11.52 -20.15
C ALA A 125 16.60 12.68 -19.19
N LEU A 126 15.59 13.46 -18.79
CA LEU A 126 15.73 14.57 -17.84
C LEU A 126 15.89 14.14 -16.37
N ARG A 127 15.86 12.81 -16.09
CA ARG A 127 15.95 12.22 -14.73
C ARG A 127 14.99 12.85 -13.71
N LEU A 128 13.85 13.36 -14.17
CA LEU A 128 12.85 13.95 -13.30
C LEU A 128 12.23 12.85 -12.42
N ARG A 129 11.88 13.23 -11.18
CA ARG A 129 11.16 12.38 -10.24
C ARG A 129 9.73 12.86 -10.13
N LEU A 130 8.79 11.92 -10.18
CA LEU A 130 7.38 12.21 -9.99
C LEU A 130 7.10 12.44 -8.51
N PHE A 131 7.81 11.71 -7.66
CA PHE A 131 7.65 11.72 -6.22
C PHE A 131 8.84 12.40 -5.54
N SER A 132 8.56 13.22 -4.53
CA SER A 132 9.61 13.87 -3.74
C SER A 132 10.43 12.82 -2.96
N ALA A 133 11.72 13.10 -2.73
CA ALA A 133 12.61 12.19 -2.00
C ALA A 133 12.15 12.00 -0.55
N LYS A 134 11.62 13.07 0.07
CA LYS A 134 11.03 13.04 1.41
C LYS A 134 9.86 12.06 1.49
N MET A 135 8.91 12.15 0.56
CA MET A 135 7.75 11.26 0.51
C MET A 135 8.17 9.80 0.29
N THR A 136 9.07 9.58 -0.67
CA THR A 136 9.63 8.24 -0.94
C THR A 136 10.28 7.63 0.29
N SER A 137 11.09 8.42 1.00
CA SER A 137 11.77 7.98 2.22
C SER A 137 10.75 7.65 3.31
N PHE A 138 9.77 8.52 3.55
CA PHE A 138 8.76 8.32 4.58
C PHE A 138 7.98 7.02 4.41
N PHE A 139 7.36 6.80 3.25
CA PHE A 139 6.56 5.59 3.03
C PHE A 139 7.42 4.32 3.02
N ARG A 140 8.69 4.42 2.57
CA ARG A 140 9.63 3.30 2.66
C ARG A 140 9.94 2.95 4.11
N HIS A 141 10.23 3.94 4.96
CA HIS A 141 10.50 3.71 6.38
C HIS A 141 9.27 3.11 7.06
N VAL A 142 8.09 3.69 6.83
CA VAL A 142 6.81 3.15 7.33
C VAL A 142 6.67 1.66 7.02
N VAL A 143 6.81 1.26 5.75
CA VAL A 143 6.65 -0.15 5.36
C VAL A 143 7.73 -1.04 6.00
N MET A 144 8.99 -0.60 5.97
CA MET A 144 10.10 -1.40 6.50
C MET A 144 10.00 -1.57 8.02
N ASP A 145 9.74 -0.49 8.75
CA ASP A 145 9.57 -0.52 10.20
C ASP A 145 8.40 -1.40 10.60
N THR A 146 7.28 -1.34 9.86
CA THR A 146 6.14 -2.22 10.10
C THR A 146 6.48 -3.69 9.88
N ILE A 147 7.22 -4.03 8.82
CA ILE A 147 7.66 -5.41 8.56
C ILE A 147 8.60 -5.88 9.68
N THR A 148 9.63 -5.10 10.00
CA THR A 148 10.63 -5.45 11.02
C THR A 148 10.01 -5.66 12.39
N GLN A 149 9.12 -4.76 12.83
CA GLN A 149 8.44 -4.89 14.12
C GLN A 149 7.59 -6.16 14.19
N ARG A 150 6.95 -6.56 13.09
CA ARG A 150 6.11 -7.76 13.05
C ARG A 150 6.91 -9.04 13.05
N GLU A 151 8.01 -9.08 12.31
CA GLU A 151 8.91 -10.22 12.30
C GLU A 151 9.53 -10.45 13.68
N GLN A 152 9.91 -9.38 14.38
CA GLN A 152 10.50 -9.46 15.72
C GLN A 152 9.48 -9.86 16.80
N ARG A 153 8.25 -9.33 16.74
CA ARG A 153 7.24 -9.50 17.80
C ARG A 153 6.20 -10.58 17.52
N GLY A 154 6.23 -11.20 16.34
CA GLY A 154 5.24 -12.20 15.94
C GLY A 154 3.82 -11.65 15.77
N ILE A 155 3.68 -10.34 15.50
CA ILE A 155 2.36 -9.68 15.41
C ILE A 155 1.68 -10.09 14.11
N VAL A 156 0.48 -10.67 14.22
CA VAL A 156 -0.38 -11.01 13.09
C VAL A 156 -1.56 -10.04 13.05
N ARG A 157 -1.57 -9.16 12.06
CA ARG A 157 -2.69 -8.25 11.75
C ARG A 157 -3.24 -8.58 10.36
N HIS A 158 -4.55 -8.63 10.18
CA HIS A 158 -5.16 -8.98 8.90
C HIS A 158 -5.20 -7.79 7.93
N ASP A 159 -4.03 -7.26 7.57
CA ASP A 159 -3.84 -6.16 6.64
C ASP A 159 -2.96 -6.57 5.44
N MET A 160 -2.80 -5.66 4.48
CA MET A 160 -2.07 -5.95 3.23
C MET A 160 -0.60 -6.30 3.44
N ILE A 161 0.11 -5.65 4.38
CA ILE A 161 1.51 -5.97 4.68
C ILE A 161 1.63 -7.44 5.14
N ASN A 162 0.76 -7.89 6.04
CA ASN A 162 0.83 -9.26 6.51
C ASN A 162 0.51 -10.28 5.40
N LEU A 163 -0.42 -9.94 4.50
CA LEU A 163 -0.74 -10.76 3.34
C LEU A 163 0.46 -10.85 2.37
N LEU A 164 1.14 -9.73 2.14
CA LEU A 164 2.36 -9.69 1.32
C LEU A 164 3.52 -10.47 1.97
N MET A 165 3.67 -10.39 3.29
CA MET A 165 4.67 -11.19 4.01
C MET A 165 4.38 -12.71 3.90
N GLN A 166 3.10 -13.11 3.92
CA GLN A 166 2.70 -14.51 3.71
C GLN A 166 2.96 -14.96 2.27
N ALA A 167 2.62 -14.14 1.28
CA ALA A 167 2.87 -14.43 -0.13
C ALA A 167 4.38 -14.62 -0.39
N ARG A 168 5.23 -13.73 0.15
CA ARG A 168 6.69 -13.86 0.07
C ARG A 168 7.19 -15.19 0.65
N LYS A 169 6.64 -15.62 1.79
CA LYS A 169 7.00 -16.91 2.42
C LYS A 169 6.54 -18.11 1.57
N GLN A 170 5.42 -18.00 0.87
CA GLN A 170 4.93 -19.05 -0.02
C GLN A 170 5.81 -19.18 -1.27
N GLU A 171 6.16 -18.07 -1.92
CA GLU A 171 7.10 -18.08 -3.06
C GLU A 171 8.45 -18.70 -2.68
N LEU A 172 9.04 -18.28 -1.56
CA LEU A 172 10.30 -18.87 -1.08
C LEU A 172 10.20 -20.39 -0.86
N ARG A 173 9.03 -20.88 -0.40
CA ARG A 173 8.78 -22.32 -0.26
C ARG A 173 8.64 -23.04 -1.60
N PHE A 174 8.05 -22.42 -2.61
CA PHE A 174 7.99 -22.99 -3.95
C PHE A 174 9.38 -23.07 -4.59
N ASP A 175 10.20 -22.01 -4.44
CA ASP A 175 11.59 -22.00 -4.91
C ASP A 175 12.45 -23.05 -4.17
N GLU A 176 12.30 -23.21 -2.85
CA GLU A 176 12.99 -24.26 -2.09
C GLU A 176 12.59 -25.68 -2.53
N ASN A 177 11.28 -25.93 -2.76
CA ASN A 177 10.80 -27.24 -3.18
C ASN A 177 11.22 -27.60 -4.62
N GLU A 178 11.21 -26.65 -5.57
CA GLU A 178 11.75 -26.87 -6.92
C GLU A 178 13.26 -27.18 -6.89
N ASN A 179 14.02 -26.53 -6.00
CA ASN A 179 15.44 -26.80 -5.82
C ASN A 179 15.73 -28.17 -5.16
N ILE A 180 14.79 -28.69 -4.35
CA ILE A 180 14.89 -30.05 -3.76
C ILE A 180 14.55 -31.11 -4.81
N GLU A 181 13.51 -30.92 -5.61
CA GLU A 181 13.12 -31.86 -6.68
C GLU A 181 14.17 -31.93 -7.80
N THR A 182 14.82 -30.82 -8.14
CA THR A 182 15.90 -30.78 -9.15
C THR A 182 17.23 -31.35 -8.64
N ASN A 183 17.53 -31.26 -7.35
CA ASN A 183 18.73 -31.89 -6.75
C ASN A 183 18.52 -33.37 -6.36
N GLY A 184 17.28 -33.85 -6.27
CA GLY A 184 16.96 -35.24 -5.95
C GLY A 184 16.95 -36.22 -7.14
N GLY A 185 16.99 -35.72 -8.38
CA GLY A 185 16.82 -36.51 -9.61
C GLY A 185 18.11 -37.00 -10.28
N GLY A 186 19.20 -37.21 -9.54
CA GLY A 186 20.53 -37.41 -10.12
C GLY A 186 21.27 -38.68 -9.70
N SER A 187 20.70 -39.88 -9.91
CA SER A 187 21.50 -41.12 -10.11
C SER A 187 20.66 -42.35 -10.40
N GLN A 188 20.57 -42.75 -11.69
CA GLN A 188 20.85 -44.14 -12.08
C GLN A 188 21.06 -44.26 -13.60
N LYS A 189 22.34 -44.32 -14.01
CA LYS A 189 22.75 -44.92 -15.30
C LYS A 189 22.81 -46.44 -15.13
N ARG A 190 22.13 -47.19 -16.00
CA ARG A 190 22.47 -48.55 -16.46
C ARG A 190 21.89 -48.69 -17.87
N SER A 191 22.70 -48.51 -18.92
CA SER A 191 23.42 -49.58 -19.64
C SER A 191 22.48 -50.61 -20.28
N VAL A 192 22.16 -50.40 -21.56
CA VAL A 192 22.31 -51.39 -22.63
C VAL A 192 22.82 -50.63 -23.86
#